data_AF-A0A094PVM4-F1
#
_entry.id   AF-A0A094PVM4-F1
#
_cell.length_a   1.000
_cell.length_b   1.000
_cell.length_c   1.000
_cell.angle_alpha   90.00
_cell.angle_beta   90.00
_cell.angle_gamma   90.00
#
_symmetry.space_group_name_H-M   'P 1'
#
loop_
_entity.id
_entity.type
_entity.pdbx_description
1 polymer ?
#
loop_
_entity_poly.entity_id
_entity_poly.type
_entity_poly.pdbx_seq_one_letter_code
_entity_poly.pdbx_strand_id
1 'polypeptide(L)'
;MPVGSATMSEVKAGFARDWVEFFDPNDEETIFKCDLTWLTSYWTCIYGDGCQGVFKNQPNSGCCTEGAMYTDEDDEARTVKAAAYLTPEMWQYYNEARPKKPGGPLRISEKDEDGERKTRRVEDGCIFLNRKGYEAEGFTGSFGCVLHHVAQRDGKHFADTKPDVCWQLPLRRSFETREYGEREYSVTVIGEYERLAWGDGGDDFDWYCTSNSDAHVGTQPVYISNKYELELLMGKDAYAELARLCDVRMEHIRDAAARSLPLFIIQHPATLAAQKK
;
A
#
# COMPACT_ATOMS: atom_id res chain seq x y z
N MET A 1 -16.82 -22.95 13.30
CA MET A 1 -16.04 -21.70 13.14
C MET A 1 -15.82 -21.56 11.65
N PRO A 2 -16.56 -20.72 10.92
CA PRO A 2 -16.42 -20.69 9.48
C PRO A 2 -15.07 -20.03 9.16
N VAL A 3 -14.14 -20.86 8.71
CA VAL A 3 -12.90 -20.45 8.08
C VAL A 3 -13.32 -19.84 6.74
N GLY A 4 -13.19 -18.52 6.63
CA GLY A 4 -13.33 -17.83 5.35
C GLY A 4 -12.43 -18.53 4.34
N SER A 5 -13.02 -18.96 3.23
CA SER A 5 -12.34 -19.65 2.15
C SER A 5 -11.31 -18.71 1.55
N ALA A 6 -10.06 -18.77 2.01
CA ALA A 6 -8.94 -18.26 1.24
C ALA A 6 -9.08 -18.87 -0.15
N THR A 7 -9.32 -18.02 -1.15
CA THR A 7 -9.19 -18.43 -2.55
C THR A 7 -7.82 -19.08 -2.69
N MET A 8 -7.67 -20.19 -3.42
CA MET A 8 -6.47 -21.04 -3.36
C MET A 8 -5.12 -20.30 -3.56
N SER A 9 -5.15 -19.06 -4.07
CA SER A 9 -3.99 -18.20 -4.26
C SER A 9 -3.59 -17.35 -3.04
N GLU A 10 -4.47 -17.12 -2.06
CA GLU A 10 -4.17 -16.33 -0.86
C GLU A 10 -3.56 -17.15 0.28
N VAL A 11 -2.45 -16.65 0.83
CA VAL A 11 -1.78 -17.27 1.97
C VAL A 11 -2.37 -16.79 3.29
N LYS A 12 -2.58 -17.74 4.21
CA LYS A 12 -3.04 -17.45 5.57
C LYS A 12 -2.00 -16.68 6.37
N ALA A 13 -2.44 -15.64 7.08
CA ALA A 13 -1.61 -14.86 8.01
C ALA A 13 -1.02 -15.71 9.16
N GLY A 14 -0.02 -15.15 9.86
CA GLY A 14 0.62 -15.78 11.01
C GLY A 14 1.72 -16.80 10.66
N PHE A 15 2.19 -16.80 9.42
CA PHE A 15 3.41 -17.52 9.06
C PHE A 15 4.65 -16.85 9.67
N ALA A 16 5.73 -17.62 9.82
CA ALA A 16 6.97 -17.11 10.39
C ALA A 16 7.58 -16.01 9.50
N ARG A 17 8.25 -15.02 10.12
CA ARG A 17 8.88 -13.90 9.43
C ARG A 17 10.30 -13.72 9.92
N ASP A 18 11.19 -13.32 9.01
CA ASP A 18 12.51 -12.81 9.35
C ASP A 18 12.44 -11.29 9.48
N TRP A 19 12.90 -10.76 10.61
CA TRP A 19 12.99 -9.31 10.86
C TRP A 19 14.44 -8.88 11.01
N VAL A 20 14.74 -7.67 10.57
CA VAL A 20 16.00 -7.00 10.89
C VAL A 20 15.74 -5.75 11.70
N GLU A 21 16.66 -5.43 12.61
CA GLU A 21 16.63 -4.20 13.38
C GLU A 21 17.95 -3.48 13.26
N PHE A 22 17.89 -2.16 13.09
CA PHE A 22 19.04 -1.27 13.07
C PHE A 22 18.63 0.12 13.55
N PHE A 23 19.59 0.87 14.12
CA PHE A 23 19.35 2.25 14.52
C PHE A 23 19.23 3.15 13.30
N ASP A 24 18.37 4.17 13.38
CA ASP A 24 18.30 5.20 12.35
C ASP A 24 19.67 5.91 12.26
N PRO A 25 20.32 5.95 11.08
CA PRO A 25 21.57 6.68 10.88
C PRO A 25 21.50 8.18 11.25
N ASN A 26 20.28 8.73 11.29
CA ASN A 26 20.02 10.14 11.58
C ASN A 26 19.47 10.40 12.99
N ASP A 27 19.12 9.35 13.74
CA ASP A 27 18.54 9.46 15.08
C ASP A 27 18.88 8.23 15.95
N GLU A 28 19.76 8.43 16.94
CA GLU A 28 20.20 7.37 17.84
C GLU A 28 19.10 6.86 18.78
N GLU A 29 17.99 7.59 18.94
CA GLU A 29 16.84 7.20 19.78
C GLU A 29 15.74 6.45 18.98
N THR A 30 15.94 6.29 17.67
CA THR A 30 15.03 5.58 16.77
C THR A 30 15.63 4.28 16.26
N ILE A 31 14.84 3.21 16.28
CA ILE A 31 15.17 1.90 15.72
C ILE A 31 14.21 1.61 14.58
N PHE A 32 14.73 1.17 13.43
CA PHE A 32 13.92 0.55 12.40
C PHE A 32 13.83 -0.95 12.61
N LYS A 33 12.61 -1.49 12.55
CA LYS A 33 12.33 -2.93 12.57
C LYS A 33 11.64 -3.30 11.25
N CYS A 34 12.37 -3.97 10.37
CA CYS A 34 11.95 -4.19 8.98
C CYS A 34 11.73 -5.67 8.67
N ASP A 35 10.61 -5.98 8.03
CA ASP A 35 10.21 -7.32 7.64
C ASP A 35 10.97 -7.78 6.39
N LEU A 36 12.02 -8.57 6.58
CA LEU A 36 12.81 -9.08 5.48
C LEU A 36 12.06 -10.12 4.66
N THR A 37 11.11 -10.86 5.23
CA THR A 37 10.27 -11.81 4.48
C THR A 37 9.40 -11.09 3.46
N TRP A 38 8.80 -9.97 3.85
CA TRP A 38 8.00 -9.12 2.95
C TRP A 38 8.85 -8.33 1.96
N LEU A 39 9.87 -7.62 2.44
CA LEU A 39 10.66 -6.70 1.62
C LEU A 39 11.47 -7.41 0.53
N THR A 40 11.79 -8.70 0.73
CA THR A 40 12.44 -9.55 -0.28
C THR A 40 11.46 -10.42 -1.07
N SER A 41 10.16 -10.24 -0.88
CA SER A 41 9.13 -10.86 -1.73
C SER A 41 9.08 -10.19 -3.11
N TYR A 42 8.48 -10.89 -4.08
CA TYR A 42 8.28 -10.37 -5.44
C TYR A 42 6.84 -9.87 -5.66
N TRP A 43 6.25 -9.24 -4.64
CA TRP A 43 4.96 -8.58 -4.80
C TRP A 43 5.05 -7.43 -5.80
N THR A 44 4.01 -7.25 -6.62
CA THR A 44 3.82 -6.06 -7.45
C THR A 44 2.35 -5.68 -7.50
N CYS A 45 2.07 -4.39 -7.69
CA CYS A 45 0.70 -3.91 -7.84
C CYS A 45 0.14 -4.39 -9.17
N ILE A 46 -0.90 -5.22 -9.12
CA ILE A 46 -1.61 -5.73 -10.30
C ILE A 46 -2.94 -4.99 -10.54
N TYR A 47 -3.09 -3.77 -10.04
CA TYR A 47 -4.31 -2.98 -10.24
C TYR A 47 -4.51 -2.64 -11.72
N GLY A 48 -5.69 -2.95 -12.26
CA GLY A 48 -5.97 -2.89 -13.69
C GLY A 48 -5.58 -4.16 -14.46
N ASP A 49 -4.83 -5.06 -13.84
CA ASP A 49 -4.32 -6.31 -14.44
C ASP A 49 -4.56 -7.51 -13.52
N GLY A 50 -5.81 -7.73 -13.13
CA GLY A 50 -6.23 -8.89 -12.32
C GLY A 50 -6.45 -8.62 -10.83
N CYS A 51 -6.09 -7.44 -10.31
CA CYS A 51 -6.50 -7.01 -8.97
C CYS A 51 -8.02 -7.01 -8.82
N GLN A 52 -8.52 -7.63 -7.75
CA GLN A 52 -9.94 -7.67 -7.44
C GLN A 52 -10.29 -6.62 -6.38
N GLY A 53 -11.57 -6.28 -6.27
CA GLY A 53 -12.04 -5.54 -5.11
C GLY A 53 -11.96 -6.38 -3.84
N VAL A 54 -11.77 -5.69 -2.72
CA VAL A 54 -11.79 -6.34 -1.39
C VAL A 54 -13.13 -6.98 -1.07
N PHE A 55 -14.23 -6.54 -1.69
CA PHE A 55 -15.55 -7.16 -1.56
C PHE A 55 -16.04 -7.69 -2.90
N LYS A 56 -16.68 -8.85 -2.88
CA LYS A 56 -17.18 -9.58 -4.05
C LYS A 56 -18.23 -8.80 -4.85
N ASN A 57 -19.02 -7.97 -4.18
CA ASN A 57 -20.00 -7.10 -4.83
C ASN A 57 -19.36 -5.87 -5.51
N GLN A 58 -18.06 -5.62 -5.29
CA GLN A 58 -17.29 -4.52 -5.87
C GLN A 58 -16.01 -5.01 -6.56
N PRO A 59 -16.07 -5.95 -7.52
CA PRO A 59 -14.91 -6.71 -7.98
C PRO A 59 -13.83 -5.89 -8.70
N ASN A 60 -14.10 -4.62 -9.03
CA ASN A 60 -13.14 -3.72 -9.71
C ASN A 60 -12.67 -2.56 -8.81
N SER A 61 -13.08 -2.50 -7.54
CA SER A 61 -12.75 -1.35 -6.68
C SER A 61 -11.34 -1.41 -6.08
N GLY A 62 -10.64 -2.55 -6.15
CA GLY A 62 -9.38 -2.76 -5.44
C GLY A 62 -9.50 -2.41 -3.96
N CYS A 63 -8.51 -1.68 -3.44
CA CYS A 63 -8.53 -1.11 -2.09
C CYS A 63 -9.27 0.24 -2.00
N CYS A 64 -9.85 0.75 -3.09
CA CYS A 64 -10.52 2.06 -3.13
C CYS A 64 -12.01 2.02 -2.72
N THR A 65 -12.47 0.94 -2.09
CA THR A 65 -13.88 0.73 -1.73
C THR A 65 -14.38 1.71 -0.65
N GLU A 66 -13.61 1.84 0.43
CA GLU A 66 -14.07 2.60 1.60
C GLU A 66 -13.63 4.07 1.57
N GLY A 67 -12.88 4.51 0.55
CA GLY A 67 -12.12 5.75 0.63
C GLY A 67 -10.85 5.57 1.47
N ALA A 68 -10.08 6.65 1.65
CA ALA A 68 -8.81 6.66 2.36
C ALA A 68 -8.86 7.62 3.53
N MET A 69 -8.51 7.13 4.72
CA MET A 69 -8.29 7.98 5.89
C MET A 69 -7.09 8.90 5.62
N TYR A 70 -7.20 10.15 6.05
CA TYR A 70 -6.05 11.05 6.07
C TYR A 70 -5.25 10.80 7.34
N THR A 71 -3.92 10.80 7.22
CA THR A 71 -3.03 10.63 8.37
C THR A 71 -2.91 11.90 9.20
N ASP A 72 -2.95 13.07 8.55
CA ASP A 72 -2.91 14.39 9.16
C ASP A 72 -3.47 15.48 8.21
N GLU A 73 -3.39 16.74 8.64
CA GLU A 73 -3.84 17.89 7.84
C GLU A 73 -3.01 18.10 6.56
N ASP A 74 -1.72 17.73 6.57
CA ASP A 74 -0.83 17.89 5.42
C ASP A 74 -1.14 16.85 4.33
N ASP A 75 -1.49 15.62 4.72
CA ASP A 75 -1.98 14.58 3.81
C ASP A 75 -3.25 15.01 3.08
N GLU A 76 -4.19 15.57 3.82
CA GLU A 76 -5.41 16.09 3.20
C GLU A 76 -5.14 17.31 2.33
N ALA A 77 -4.29 18.25 2.76
CA ALA A 77 -3.93 19.41 1.97
C ALA A 77 -3.28 19.01 0.63
N ARG A 78 -2.40 18.00 0.65
CA ARG A 78 -1.79 17.42 -0.56
C ARG A 78 -2.86 16.81 -1.48
N THR A 79 -3.79 16.05 -0.91
CA THR A 79 -4.89 15.43 -1.68
C THR A 79 -5.81 16.48 -2.30
N VAL A 80 -6.17 17.53 -1.55
CA VAL A 80 -6.95 18.68 -2.06
C VAL A 80 -6.23 19.37 -3.21
N LYS A 81 -4.92 19.60 -3.07
CA LYS A 81 -4.09 20.21 -4.12
C LYS A 81 -4.08 19.37 -5.39
N ALA A 82 -3.92 18.05 -5.26
CA ALA A 82 -3.98 17.14 -6.40
C ALA A 82 -5.38 17.12 -7.04
N ALA A 83 -6.45 17.10 -6.24
CA ALA A 83 -7.83 17.12 -6.71
C ALA A 83 -8.23 18.43 -7.40
N ALA A 84 -7.64 19.56 -7.01
CA ALA A 84 -7.86 20.85 -7.65
C ALA A 84 -7.28 20.92 -9.07
N TYR A 85 -6.29 20.09 -9.38
CA TYR A 85 -5.65 20.01 -10.68
C TYR A 85 -6.38 19.09 -11.67
N LEU A 86 -7.28 18.24 -11.19
CA LEU A 86 -8.07 17.35 -12.02
C LEU A 86 -9.08 18.13 -12.88
N THR A 87 -9.51 17.53 -14.00
CA THR A 87 -10.46 18.13 -14.92
C THR A 87 -11.62 17.16 -15.21
N PRO A 88 -12.75 17.64 -15.79
CA PRO A 88 -13.87 16.78 -16.16
C PRO A 88 -13.49 15.65 -17.12
N GLU A 89 -12.49 15.88 -17.99
CA GLU A 89 -12.01 14.88 -18.95
C GLU A 89 -11.31 13.71 -18.24
N MET A 90 -10.75 13.92 -17.04
CA MET A 90 -9.96 12.91 -16.34
C MET A 90 -10.76 12.19 -15.24
N TRP A 91 -11.72 12.88 -14.64
CA TRP A 91 -12.32 12.47 -13.37
C TRP A 91 -13.84 12.39 -13.47
N GLN A 92 -14.36 11.16 -13.39
CA GLN A 92 -15.79 10.85 -13.47
C GLN A 92 -16.62 11.71 -12.51
N TYR A 93 -16.14 11.87 -11.27
CA TYR A 93 -16.87 12.57 -10.20
C TYR A 93 -16.43 14.03 -10.01
N TYR A 94 -15.91 14.66 -11.07
CA TYR A 94 -15.41 16.04 -11.04
C TYR A 94 -16.47 17.02 -10.53
N ASN A 95 -17.70 16.91 -11.03
CA ASN A 95 -18.81 17.80 -10.71
C ASN A 95 -19.28 17.62 -9.26
N GLU A 96 -19.33 16.38 -8.76
CA GLU A 96 -19.71 16.01 -7.40
C GLU A 96 -18.74 16.57 -6.36
N ALA A 97 -17.46 16.69 -6.75
CA ALA A 97 -16.40 17.28 -5.95
C ALA A 97 -16.41 18.82 -5.95
N ARG A 98 -17.17 19.47 -6.84
CA ARG A 98 -17.19 20.93 -6.89
C ARG A 98 -17.92 21.54 -5.69
N PRO A 99 -17.50 22.74 -5.25
CA PRO A 99 -18.17 23.44 -4.16
C PRO A 99 -19.63 23.76 -4.50
N LYS A 100 -20.52 23.77 -3.48
CA LYS A 100 -21.92 24.18 -3.66
C LYS A 100 -22.09 25.68 -3.93
N LYS A 101 -21.10 26.50 -3.55
CA LYS A 101 -21.09 27.96 -3.72
C LYS A 101 -19.76 28.37 -4.34
N PRO A 102 -19.73 29.42 -5.20
CA PRO A 102 -18.48 29.95 -5.74
C PRO A 102 -17.47 30.25 -4.62
N GLY A 103 -16.23 29.79 -4.77
CA GLY A 103 -15.15 29.99 -3.79
C GLY A 103 -15.19 29.07 -2.55
N GLY A 104 -16.12 28.12 -2.48
CA GLY A 104 -16.12 27.12 -1.39
C GLY A 104 -15.03 26.05 -1.54
N PRO A 105 -14.83 25.21 -0.51
CA PRO A 105 -13.88 24.10 -0.57
C PRO A 105 -14.37 22.97 -1.47
N LEU A 106 -13.42 22.20 -2.02
CA LEU A 106 -13.72 20.96 -2.73
C LEU A 106 -14.42 19.97 -1.80
N ARG A 107 -15.37 19.23 -2.35
CA ARG A 107 -16.20 18.26 -1.62
C ARG A 107 -15.65 16.84 -1.79
N ILE A 108 -14.36 16.70 -1.54
CA ILE A 108 -13.61 15.43 -1.68
C ILE A 108 -13.43 14.68 -0.37
N SER A 109 -13.79 15.29 0.76
CA SER A 109 -13.61 14.70 2.08
C SER A 109 -14.95 14.56 2.79
N GLU A 110 -15.04 13.54 3.65
CA GLU A 110 -16.14 13.31 4.58
C GLU A 110 -15.59 12.87 5.94
N LYS A 111 -16.49 12.68 6.90
CA LYS A 111 -16.17 12.05 8.19
C LYS A 111 -16.74 10.65 8.22
N ASP A 112 -16.01 9.71 8.78
CA ASP A 112 -16.53 8.37 9.09
C ASP A 112 -17.40 8.38 10.37
N GLU A 113 -17.73 7.19 10.85
CA GLU A 113 -18.57 6.97 12.03
C GLU A 113 -17.90 7.45 13.33
N ASP A 114 -16.56 7.46 13.37
CA ASP A 114 -15.76 7.94 14.50
C ASP A 114 -15.44 9.44 14.41
N GLY A 115 -15.84 10.09 13.30
CA GLY A 115 -15.65 11.51 13.08
C GLY A 115 -14.30 11.88 12.46
N GLU A 116 -13.52 10.87 12.06
CA GLU A 116 -12.22 10.97 11.42
C GLU A 116 -12.35 11.35 9.94
N ARG A 117 -11.40 12.15 9.45
CA ARG A 117 -11.46 12.70 8.08
C ARG A 117 -10.92 11.68 7.08
N LYS A 118 -11.67 11.51 5.99
CA LYS A 118 -11.31 10.61 4.88
C LYS A 118 -11.75 11.15 3.54
N THR A 119 -11.21 10.61 2.45
CA THR A 119 -11.75 10.85 1.12
C THR A 119 -13.21 10.39 1.06
N ARG A 120 -14.07 11.23 0.51
CA ARG A 120 -15.50 11.00 0.38
C ARG A 120 -15.82 9.78 -0.49
N ARG A 121 -16.88 9.06 -0.11
CA ARG A 121 -17.50 8.02 -0.93
C ARG A 121 -18.63 8.55 -1.80
N VAL A 122 -18.69 8.04 -3.03
CA VAL A 122 -19.76 8.29 -4.00
C VAL A 122 -20.06 6.95 -4.67
N GLU A 123 -21.33 6.52 -4.67
CA GLU A 123 -21.76 5.25 -5.29
C GLU A 123 -20.87 4.06 -4.85
N ASP A 124 -20.82 3.84 -3.53
CA ASP A 124 -20.15 2.73 -2.85
C ASP A 124 -18.63 2.62 -2.97
N GLY A 125 -17.96 3.63 -3.55
CA GLY A 125 -16.49 3.67 -3.68
C GLY A 125 -15.91 5.06 -3.45
N CYS A 126 -14.59 5.15 -3.32
CA CYS A 126 -13.87 6.43 -3.22
C CYS A 126 -14.22 7.35 -4.40
N ILE A 127 -14.38 8.65 -4.11
CA ILE A 127 -14.66 9.68 -5.13
C ILE A 127 -13.58 9.75 -6.21
N PHE A 128 -12.34 9.35 -5.94
CA PHE A 128 -11.24 9.35 -6.91
C PHE A 128 -11.19 8.09 -7.79
N LEU A 129 -12.03 7.09 -7.54
CA LEU A 129 -12.08 5.87 -8.34
C LEU A 129 -12.99 6.08 -9.56
N ASN A 130 -12.39 6.26 -10.74
CA ASN A 130 -13.13 6.17 -12.00
C ASN A 130 -13.61 4.72 -12.18
N ARG A 131 -14.89 4.53 -12.43
CA ARG A 131 -15.51 3.21 -12.54
C ARG A 131 -15.16 2.54 -13.87
N LYS A 132 -15.12 1.21 -13.84
CA LYS A 132 -14.82 0.41 -15.03
C LYS A 132 -15.92 0.59 -16.08
N GLY A 133 -15.53 0.92 -17.30
CA GLY A 133 -16.46 1.14 -18.42
C GLY A 133 -17.22 2.46 -18.37
N TYR A 134 -16.83 3.41 -17.51
CA TYR A 134 -17.41 4.75 -17.55
C TYR A 134 -16.98 5.47 -18.83
N GLU A 135 -17.96 6.00 -19.55
CA GLU A 135 -17.78 6.81 -20.76
C GLU A 135 -18.69 8.04 -20.67
N ALA A 136 -18.19 9.18 -21.12
CA ALA A 136 -18.94 10.41 -21.27
C ALA A 136 -18.31 11.27 -22.38
N GLU A 137 -19.07 12.22 -22.93
CA GLU A 137 -18.54 13.16 -23.93
C GLU A 137 -17.35 13.95 -23.35
N GLY A 138 -16.21 13.90 -24.04
CA GLY A 138 -14.97 14.55 -23.62
C GLY A 138 -14.18 13.81 -22.54
N PHE A 139 -14.69 12.69 -22.00
CA PHE A 139 -13.95 11.91 -21.01
C PHE A 139 -12.80 11.12 -21.65
N THR A 140 -11.57 11.37 -21.17
CA THR A 140 -10.33 10.70 -21.55
C THR A 140 -9.68 9.94 -20.37
N GLY A 141 -10.33 9.94 -19.21
CA GLY A 141 -9.86 9.27 -18.01
C GLY A 141 -9.83 7.76 -18.17
N SER A 142 -9.00 7.10 -17.36
CA SER A 142 -8.92 5.64 -17.31
C SER A 142 -9.59 5.10 -16.06
N PHE A 143 -10.03 3.83 -16.11
CA PHE A 143 -10.49 3.08 -14.95
C PHE A 143 -9.42 3.08 -13.83
N GLY A 144 -9.82 3.29 -12.59
CA GLY A 144 -8.93 3.31 -11.43
C GLY A 144 -8.82 4.67 -10.76
N CYS A 145 -7.85 4.80 -9.84
CA CYS A 145 -7.64 6.02 -9.09
C CYS A 145 -7.12 7.14 -10.00
N VAL A 146 -7.89 8.21 -10.19
CA VAL A 146 -7.50 9.33 -11.04
C VAL A 146 -6.25 10.06 -10.53
N LEU A 147 -6.00 10.05 -9.21
CA LEU A 147 -4.78 10.63 -8.61
C LEU A 147 -3.52 9.84 -9.01
N HIS A 148 -3.66 8.53 -9.21
CA HIS A 148 -2.60 7.68 -9.72
C HIS A 148 -2.30 8.00 -11.19
N HIS A 149 -3.35 8.07 -12.00
CA HIS A 149 -3.25 8.33 -13.44
C HIS A 149 -2.64 9.70 -13.74
N VAL A 150 -3.03 10.73 -12.99
CA VAL A 150 -2.47 12.08 -13.18
C VAL A 150 -0.99 12.14 -12.80
N ALA A 151 -0.56 11.41 -11.76
CA ALA A 151 0.86 11.33 -11.40
C ALA A 151 1.66 10.66 -12.51
N GLN A 152 1.20 9.52 -13.03
CA GLN A 152 1.87 8.81 -14.13
C GLN A 152 1.97 9.67 -15.39
N ARG A 153 0.87 10.35 -15.78
CA ARG A 153 0.84 11.26 -16.93
C ARG A 153 1.87 12.38 -16.79
N ASP A 154 2.02 12.93 -15.59
CA ASP A 154 2.94 14.03 -15.31
C ASP A 154 4.39 13.57 -15.06
N GLY A 155 4.67 12.27 -15.12
CA GLY A 155 5.99 11.71 -14.79
C GLY A 155 6.36 11.87 -13.30
N LYS A 156 5.36 11.96 -12.42
CA LYS A 156 5.53 12.03 -10.96
C LYS A 156 5.29 10.68 -10.31
N HIS A 157 5.78 10.51 -9.08
CA HIS A 157 5.43 9.35 -8.30
C HIS A 157 4.00 9.48 -7.76
N PHE A 158 3.25 8.38 -7.71
CA PHE A 158 1.85 8.42 -7.25
C PHE A 158 1.71 8.79 -5.76
N ALA A 159 2.77 8.60 -4.97
CA ALA A 159 2.83 9.03 -3.58
C ALA A 159 2.75 10.56 -3.43
N ASP A 160 3.10 11.31 -4.47
CA ASP A 160 3.07 12.79 -4.44
C ASP A 160 1.65 13.35 -4.63
N THR A 161 0.70 12.53 -5.06
CA THR A 161 -0.69 12.95 -5.39
C THR A 161 -1.75 12.22 -4.58
N LYS A 162 -1.47 11.01 -4.11
CA LYS A 162 -2.43 10.17 -3.38
C LYS A 162 -2.38 10.46 -1.87
N PRO A 163 -3.48 10.18 -1.15
CA PRO A 163 -3.47 10.14 0.30
C PRO A 163 -2.47 9.12 0.84
N ASP A 164 -1.99 9.31 2.06
CA ASP A 164 -0.94 8.49 2.70
C ASP A 164 -1.27 7.01 2.67
N VAL A 165 -2.41 6.62 3.21
CA VAL A 165 -2.83 5.21 3.28
C VAL A 165 -2.88 4.56 1.89
N CYS A 166 -3.23 5.34 0.86
CA CYS A 166 -3.39 4.85 -0.51
C CYS A 166 -2.08 4.59 -1.25
N TRP A 167 -1.01 5.34 -0.95
CA TRP A 167 0.30 5.08 -1.54
C TRP A 167 1.17 4.19 -0.66
N GLN A 168 0.93 4.19 0.66
CA GLN A 168 1.63 3.30 1.57
C GLN A 168 1.31 1.84 1.26
N LEU A 169 0.05 1.47 1.02
CA LEU A 169 -0.30 0.12 0.56
C LEU A 169 0.53 -0.26 -0.67
N PRO A 170 1.34 -1.34 -0.59
CA PRO A 170 1.22 -2.50 0.31
C PRO A 170 2.12 -2.47 1.58
N LEU A 171 2.93 -1.43 1.75
CA LEU A 171 3.78 -1.21 2.91
C LEU A 171 2.92 -0.77 4.09
N ARG A 172 3.22 -1.31 5.26
CA ARG A 172 2.65 -0.87 6.52
C ARG A 172 3.75 -0.29 7.39
N ARG A 173 3.51 0.93 7.87
CA ARG A 173 4.29 1.56 8.93
C ARG A 173 3.50 1.54 10.23
N SER A 174 4.12 1.12 11.32
CA SER A 174 3.60 1.31 12.68
C SER A 174 4.71 1.67 13.64
N PHE A 175 4.32 2.02 14.86
CA PHE A 175 5.23 2.48 15.89
C PHE A 175 5.09 1.56 17.11
N GLU A 176 6.21 1.11 17.65
CA GLU A 176 6.32 0.46 18.96
C GLU A 176 7.22 1.34 19.83
N THR A 177 7.08 1.23 21.15
CA THR A 177 8.03 1.80 22.10
C THR A 177 8.80 0.65 22.74
N ARG A 178 10.12 0.80 22.91
CA ARG A 178 10.95 -0.23 23.52
C ARG A 178 11.88 0.32 24.59
N GLU A 179 11.90 -0.35 25.73
CA GLU A 179 12.79 -0.03 26.83
C GLU A 179 14.08 -0.89 26.77
N TYR A 180 15.25 -0.24 26.91
CA TYR A 180 16.54 -0.88 27.14
C TYR A 180 17.18 -0.29 28.41
N GLY A 181 17.09 -1.03 29.52
CA GLY A 181 17.51 -0.52 30.82
C GLY A 181 16.61 0.64 31.25
N GLU A 182 17.20 1.82 31.46
CA GLU A 182 16.46 3.05 31.81
C GLU A 182 16.17 3.95 30.60
N ARG A 183 16.50 3.51 29.38
CA ARG A 183 16.28 4.27 28.15
C ARG A 183 15.06 3.75 27.41
N GLU A 184 14.32 4.66 26.79
CA GLU A 184 13.21 4.38 25.89
C GLU A 184 13.63 4.73 24.46
N TYR A 185 13.28 3.86 23.50
CA TYR A 185 13.53 4.06 22.08
C TYR A 185 12.23 3.97 21.31
N SER A 186 12.10 4.81 20.29
CA SER A 186 11.02 4.74 19.32
C SER A 186 11.36 3.68 18.28
N VAL A 187 10.45 2.73 18.03
CA VAL A 187 10.67 1.68 17.04
C VAL A 187 9.71 1.89 15.88
N THR A 188 10.22 2.29 14.73
CA THR A 188 9.44 2.35 13.50
C THR A 188 9.48 0.98 12.82
N VAL A 189 8.31 0.36 12.73
CA VAL A 189 8.13 -0.96 12.13
C VAL A 189 7.69 -0.80 10.68
N ILE A 190 8.42 -1.39 9.74
CA ILE A 190 8.08 -1.44 8.32
C ILE A 190 7.84 -2.89 7.92
N GLY A 191 6.65 -3.20 7.43
CA GLY A 191 6.30 -4.55 7.01
C GLY A 191 5.19 -4.61 5.98
N GLU A 192 4.63 -5.80 5.82
CA GLU A 192 3.48 -6.05 4.96
C GLU A 192 2.21 -5.45 5.57
N TYR A 193 1.43 -4.75 4.75
CA TYR A 193 0.06 -4.44 5.11
C TYR A 193 -0.78 -5.70 4.87
N GLU A 194 -0.97 -6.51 5.91
CA GLU A 194 -1.81 -7.71 5.89
C GLU A 194 -3.27 -7.40 6.26
N ARG A 195 -4.17 -8.36 6.02
CA ARG A 195 -5.58 -8.28 6.47
C ARG A 195 -5.72 -7.97 7.96
N LEU A 196 -4.90 -8.60 8.82
CA LEU A 196 -4.96 -8.38 10.26
C LEU A 196 -4.70 -6.92 10.65
N ALA A 197 -4.00 -6.15 9.82
CA ALA A 197 -3.78 -4.74 10.05
C ALA A 197 -5.01 -3.85 9.77
N TRP A 198 -6.08 -4.42 9.24
CA TRP A 198 -7.38 -3.76 9.08
C TRP A 198 -8.31 -3.98 10.29
N GLY A 199 -7.83 -4.65 11.34
CA GLY A 199 -8.67 -5.09 12.46
C GLY A 199 -9.71 -6.09 12.00
N ASP A 200 -10.86 -6.12 12.70
CA ASP A 200 -11.95 -7.06 12.42
C ASP A 200 -12.49 -6.93 10.98
N GLY A 201 -12.41 -5.74 10.37
CA GLY A 201 -12.86 -5.52 8.99
C GLY A 201 -12.05 -6.28 7.94
N GLY A 202 -10.80 -6.67 8.24
CA GLY A 202 -9.96 -7.46 7.33
C GLY A 202 -10.44 -8.91 7.14
N ASP A 203 -11.17 -9.45 8.11
CA ASP A 203 -11.76 -10.79 8.05
C ASP A 203 -12.91 -10.87 7.05
N ASP A 204 -13.55 -9.74 6.76
CA ASP A 204 -14.67 -9.63 5.83
C ASP A 204 -14.25 -9.48 4.36
N PHE A 205 -12.96 -9.27 4.04
CA PHE A 205 -12.58 -9.13 2.63
C PHE A 205 -12.66 -10.48 1.89
N ASP A 206 -13.28 -10.49 0.72
CA ASP A 206 -13.30 -11.64 -0.18
C ASP A 206 -11.95 -11.85 -0.89
N TRP A 207 -11.12 -10.80 -1.00
CA TRP A 207 -9.81 -10.83 -1.64
C TRP A 207 -8.86 -9.76 -1.09
N TYR A 208 -7.58 -10.08 -0.99
CA TYR A 208 -6.56 -9.11 -0.58
C TYR A 208 -5.21 -9.38 -1.25
N CYS A 209 -4.53 -8.34 -1.74
CA CYS A 209 -3.45 -8.49 -2.71
C CYS A 209 -2.09 -8.89 -2.11
N THR A 210 -1.76 -8.43 -0.91
CA THR A 210 -0.41 -8.58 -0.33
C THR A 210 -0.10 -10.01 0.08
N SER A 211 -1.13 -10.75 0.51
CA SER A 211 -1.05 -12.17 0.85
C SER A 211 -1.36 -13.09 -0.34
N ASN A 212 -1.72 -12.55 -1.51
CA ASN A 212 -2.19 -13.35 -2.64
C ASN A 212 -1.10 -13.58 -3.71
N SER A 213 -0.77 -14.85 -3.95
CA SER A 213 0.25 -15.28 -4.91
C SER A 213 0.05 -14.78 -6.34
N ASP A 214 -1.15 -14.37 -6.74
CA ASP A 214 -1.40 -13.76 -8.04
C ASP A 214 -0.71 -12.38 -8.19
N ALA A 215 -0.44 -11.69 -7.07
CA ALA A 215 0.30 -10.43 -7.06
C ALA A 215 1.82 -10.60 -6.83
N HIS A 216 2.30 -11.81 -6.52
CA HIS A 216 3.74 -12.08 -6.31
C HIS A 216 4.48 -12.48 -7.59
N VAL A 217 4.19 -11.76 -8.68
CA VAL A 217 4.73 -11.98 -10.02
C VAL A 217 5.66 -10.83 -10.47
N GLY A 218 6.09 -9.98 -9.53
CA GLY A 218 6.99 -8.87 -9.79
C GLY A 218 8.35 -9.35 -10.33
N THR A 219 9.02 -8.48 -11.09
CA THR A 219 10.36 -8.74 -11.64
C THR A 219 11.48 -8.31 -10.69
N GLN A 220 11.16 -7.51 -9.69
CA GLN A 220 12.07 -7.03 -8.66
C GLN A 220 11.45 -7.26 -7.27
N PRO A 221 12.27 -7.50 -6.24
CA PRO A 221 11.80 -7.56 -4.88
C PRO A 221 11.29 -6.21 -4.38
N VAL A 222 10.39 -6.22 -3.39
CA VAL A 222 9.68 -5.03 -2.88
C VAL A 222 10.62 -3.91 -2.45
N TYR A 223 11.75 -4.19 -1.80
CA TYR A 223 12.69 -3.14 -1.37
C TYR A 223 13.29 -2.33 -2.54
N ILE A 224 13.28 -2.89 -3.75
CA ILE A 224 13.71 -2.21 -4.97
C ILE A 224 12.52 -1.55 -5.65
N SER A 225 11.42 -2.29 -5.87
CA SER A 225 10.27 -1.76 -6.63
C SER A 225 9.55 -0.63 -5.89
N ASN A 226 9.57 -0.62 -4.56
CA ASN A 226 8.92 0.37 -3.70
C ASN A 226 9.94 1.31 -3.04
N LYS A 227 11.08 1.54 -3.71
CA LYS A 227 12.16 2.38 -3.19
C LYS A 227 11.66 3.78 -2.79
N TYR A 228 10.84 4.43 -3.61
CA TYR A 228 10.44 5.81 -3.37
C TYR A 228 9.56 5.92 -2.12
N GLU A 229 8.63 4.99 -1.96
CA GLU A 229 7.73 4.90 -0.81
C GLU A 229 8.50 4.58 0.47
N LEU A 230 9.50 3.69 0.39
CA LEU A 230 10.39 3.42 1.52
C LEU A 230 11.21 4.65 1.89
N GLU A 231 11.81 5.36 0.93
CA GLU A 231 12.52 6.62 1.19
C GLU A 231 11.61 7.68 1.83
N LEU A 232 10.32 7.74 1.46
CA LEU A 232 9.35 8.63 2.12
C LEU A 232 9.01 8.19 3.55
N LEU A 233 9.00 6.89 3.83
CA LEU A 233 8.62 6.34 5.15
C LEU A 233 9.74 6.40 6.19
N MET A 234 10.99 6.26 5.77
CA MET A 234 12.16 6.14 6.66
C MET A 234 13.31 7.11 6.34
N GLY A 235 13.25 7.85 5.24
CA GLY A 235 14.36 8.68 4.79
C GLY A 235 15.41 7.89 3.99
N LYS A 236 16.28 8.63 3.29
CA LYS A 236 17.22 8.06 2.31
C LYS A 236 18.34 7.25 2.95
N ASP A 237 18.87 7.69 4.08
CA ASP A 237 20.01 7.02 4.71
C ASP A 237 19.58 5.71 5.39
N ALA A 238 18.43 5.71 6.07
CA ALA A 238 17.84 4.50 6.62
C ALA A 238 17.44 3.51 5.50
N TYR A 239 16.87 4.00 4.40
CA TYR A 239 16.59 3.16 3.22
C TYR A 239 17.88 2.55 2.64
N ALA A 240 18.97 3.31 2.55
CA ALA A 240 20.23 2.80 2.03
C ALA A 240 20.77 1.63 2.89
N GLU A 241 20.66 1.73 4.22
CA GLU A 241 21.04 0.62 5.12
C GLU A 241 20.08 -0.58 4.99
N LEU A 242 18.77 -0.35 4.92
CA LEU A 242 17.79 -1.40 4.67
C LEU A 242 18.07 -2.13 3.35
N ALA A 243 18.31 -1.39 2.28
CA ALA A 243 18.60 -1.94 0.96
C ALA A 243 19.87 -2.78 0.98
N ARG A 244 20.94 -2.33 1.66
CA ARG A 244 22.17 -3.10 1.84
C ARG A 244 21.91 -4.44 2.56
N LEU A 245 21.11 -4.44 3.61
CA LEU A 245 20.74 -5.64 4.36
C LEU A 245 19.89 -6.60 3.50
N CYS A 246 18.94 -6.07 2.73
CA CYS A 246 18.15 -6.83 1.76
C CYS A 246 19.02 -7.42 0.64
N ASP A 247 19.99 -6.67 0.10
CA ASP A 247 20.91 -7.15 -0.94
C ASP A 247 21.71 -8.36 -0.47
N VAL A 248 22.28 -8.30 0.75
CA VAL A 248 23.00 -9.43 1.37
C VAL A 248 22.08 -10.65 1.53
N ARG A 249 20.85 -10.44 2.00
CA ARG A 249 19.86 -11.53 2.10
C ARG A 249 19.57 -12.15 0.74
N MET A 250 19.35 -11.33 -0.29
CA MET A 250 19.06 -11.80 -1.64
C MET A 250 20.24 -12.57 -2.25
N GLU A 251 21.48 -12.16 -1.96
CA GLU A 251 22.68 -12.91 -2.33
C GLU A 251 22.69 -14.28 -1.65
N HIS A 252 22.45 -14.35 -0.34
CA HIS A 252 22.38 -15.62 0.38
C HIS A 252 21.27 -16.55 -0.12
N ILE A 253 20.10 -16.03 -0.51
CA ILE A 253 19.03 -16.83 -1.11
C ILE A 253 19.50 -17.45 -2.44
N ARG A 254 20.12 -16.64 -3.30
CA ARG A 254 20.65 -17.12 -4.60
C ARG A 254 21.75 -18.17 -4.41
N ASP A 255 22.68 -17.93 -3.50
CA ASP A 255 23.80 -18.83 -3.21
C ASP A 255 23.33 -20.17 -2.63
N ALA A 256 22.38 -20.14 -1.70
CA ALA A 256 21.80 -21.34 -1.12
C ALA A 256 21.05 -22.16 -2.18
N ALA A 257 20.26 -21.51 -3.05
CA ALA A 257 19.58 -22.18 -4.15
C ALA A 257 20.57 -22.81 -5.14
N ALA A 258 21.62 -22.08 -5.54
CA ALA A 258 22.65 -22.57 -6.47
C ALA A 258 23.43 -23.78 -5.91
N ARG A 259 23.61 -23.84 -4.59
CA ARG A 259 24.34 -24.92 -3.91
C ARG A 259 23.43 -26.02 -3.36
N SER A 260 22.12 -25.93 -3.57
CA SER A 260 21.12 -26.86 -2.99
C SER A 260 21.27 -27.05 -1.48
N LEU A 261 21.65 -25.97 -0.77
CA LEU A 261 21.80 -25.98 0.69
C LEU A 261 20.42 -25.85 1.35
N PRO A 262 20.22 -26.42 2.56
CA PRO A 262 19.03 -26.16 3.34
C PRO A 262 18.92 -24.66 3.61
N LEU A 263 17.85 -24.05 3.12
CA LEU A 263 17.58 -22.63 3.28
C LEU A 263 16.97 -22.41 4.67
N PHE A 264 17.74 -21.81 5.59
CA PHE A 264 17.21 -21.28 6.86
C PHE A 264 16.70 -19.84 6.71
N ILE A 265 16.39 -19.41 5.48
CA ILE A 265 15.92 -18.07 5.15
C ILE A 265 14.42 -18.15 4.87
N ILE A 266 13.61 -17.43 5.65
CA ILE A 266 12.16 -17.49 5.52
C ILE A 266 11.71 -16.60 4.36
N GLN A 267 11.38 -17.22 3.22
CA GLN A 267 10.83 -16.52 2.06
C GLN A 267 9.32 -16.37 2.15
N HIS A 268 8.78 -15.31 1.53
CA HIS A 268 7.35 -15.05 1.54
C HIS A 268 6.58 -16.22 0.90
N PRO A 269 5.62 -16.83 1.60
CA PRO A 269 4.94 -18.03 1.11
C PRO A 269 4.16 -17.78 -0.18
N ALA A 270 3.61 -16.58 -0.39
CA ALA A 270 2.89 -16.27 -1.62
C ALA A 270 3.84 -16.11 -2.83
N THR A 271 5.08 -15.67 -2.60
CA THR A 271 6.14 -15.68 -3.64
C THR A 271 6.54 -17.10 -3.98
N LEU A 272 6.76 -17.96 -2.97
CA LEU A 272 7.06 -19.38 -3.21
C LEU A 272 5.93 -20.12 -3.93
N ALA A 273 4.67 -19.76 -3.66
CA ALA A 273 3.51 -20.31 -4.34
C ALA A 273 3.44 -19.85 -5.80
N ALA A 274 3.70 -18.57 -6.07
CA ALA A 274 3.73 -18.01 -7.43
C ALA A 274 4.79 -18.68 -8.32
N GLN A 275 5.98 -18.96 -7.78
CA GLN A 275 7.09 -19.61 -8.50
C GLN A 275 6.83 -21.08 -8.89
N LYS A 276 5.81 -21.73 -8.33
CA LYS A 276 5.43 -23.11 -8.63
C LYS A 276 4.37 -23.22 -9.73
N LYS A 277 3.77 -22.10 -10.15
CA LYS A 277 2.79 -22.02 -11.24
C LYS A 277 3.53 -22.01 -12.58
#